data_AF-A0A932WN82-F1
#
_entry.id   AF-A0A932WN82-F1
#
_cell.length_a   1.000
_cell.length_b   1.000
_cell.length_c   1.000
_cell.angle_alpha   90.00
_cell.angle_beta   90.00
_cell.angle_gamma   90.00
#
_symmetry.space_group_name_H-M   'P 1'
#
loop_
_entity.id
_entity.type
_entity.pdbx_description
1 polymer ?
#
loop_
_entity_poly.entity_id
_entity_poly.type
_entity_poly.pdbx_seq_one_letter_code
_entity_poly.pdbx_strand_id
1 'polypeptide(L)'
;MRCLFVCVLLAAVGCSQAPKAELLTIDKVPDNLMTIAREKLPGVTFDQAVRKSNGIYEIIGKDERGKVREIELSPGGDVVEIE
;
A
#
# COMPACT_ATOMS: atom_id res chain seq x y z
N MET A 1 5.93 61.33 1.26
CA MET A 1 6.75 60.17 1.62
C MET A 1 7.01 59.33 0.38
N ARG A 2 8.29 59.06 0.06
CA ARG A 2 8.76 58.29 -1.11
C ARG A 2 8.54 56.78 -0.90
N CYS A 3 8.23 56.09 -2.00
CA CYS A 3 8.20 54.63 -2.18
C CYS A 3 9.40 53.92 -1.54
N LEU A 4 9.20 52.70 -1.02
CA LEU A 4 10.11 51.56 -1.20
C LEU A 4 9.51 50.24 -0.65
N PHE A 5 9.41 49.23 -1.53
CA PHE A 5 9.48 47.76 -1.34
C PHE A 5 8.38 47.06 -0.51
N VAL A 6 7.46 46.25 -1.06
CA VAL A 6 7.54 45.09 -1.98
C VAL A 6 8.27 43.88 -1.39
N CYS A 7 7.63 42.72 -1.59
CA CYS A 7 8.05 41.33 -1.39
C CYS A 7 7.78 40.76 0.01
N VAL A 8 6.65 40.08 0.20
CA VAL A 8 6.50 38.65 -0.15
C VAL A 8 7.54 37.84 0.62
N LEU A 9 7.19 37.47 1.85
CA LEU A 9 7.81 36.32 2.50
C LEU A 9 6.85 35.15 2.30
N LEU A 10 7.29 34.29 1.39
CA LEU A 10 6.62 33.11 0.91
C LEU A 10 6.14 32.25 2.07
N ALA A 11 4.87 31.88 2.00
CA ALA A 11 4.34 30.71 2.67
C ALA A 11 5.08 29.47 2.15
N ALA A 12 6.13 29.05 2.86
CA ALA A 12 6.71 27.73 2.67
C ALA A 12 5.80 26.70 3.35
N VAL A 13 4.61 26.47 2.78
CA VAL A 13 3.81 25.29 3.09
C VAL A 13 4.50 24.12 2.39
N GLY A 14 5.53 23.58 3.03
CA GLY A 14 6.16 22.34 2.63
C GLY A 14 5.16 21.21 2.79
N CYS A 15 4.31 20.99 1.78
CA CYS A 15 3.51 19.79 1.68
C CYS A 15 4.48 18.64 1.32
N SER A 16 5.10 18.05 2.34
CA SER A 16 5.72 16.74 2.21
C SER A 16 4.59 15.74 2.01
N GLN A 17 4.18 15.55 0.75
CA GLN A 17 3.20 14.55 0.39
C GLN A 17 3.93 13.20 0.41
N ALA A 18 4.11 12.64 1.61
CA ALA A 18 4.61 11.29 1.77
C ALA A 18 3.76 10.35 0.90
N PRO A 19 4.36 9.40 0.16
CA PRO A 19 3.62 8.43 -0.61
C PRO A 19 2.66 7.72 0.35
N LYS A 20 1.36 7.88 0.11
CA LYS A 20 0.32 7.25 0.92
C LYS A 20 0.16 5.80 0.46
N ALA A 21 -0.17 4.92 1.40
CA ALA A 21 -0.61 3.58 1.05
C ALA A 21 -1.82 3.68 0.11
N GLU A 22 -1.79 2.91 -0.97
CA GLU A 22 -2.80 2.90 -2.02
C GLU A 22 -3.68 1.66 -1.87
N LEU A 23 -4.98 1.85 -1.72
CA LEU A 23 -5.93 0.75 -1.75
C LEU A 23 -6.06 0.24 -3.19
N LEU A 24 -5.85 -1.05 -3.37
CA LEU A 24 -5.93 -1.74 -4.64
C LEU A 24 -7.08 -2.75 -4.62
N THR A 25 -7.75 -2.88 -5.76
CA THR A 25 -8.58 -4.04 -6.04
C THR A 25 -7.69 -5.25 -6.34
N ILE A 26 -8.17 -6.46 -6.05
CA ILE A 26 -7.36 -7.68 -6.16
C ILE A 26 -6.82 -7.94 -7.58
N ASP A 27 -7.53 -7.47 -8.61
CA ASP A 27 -7.14 -7.55 -10.03
C ASP A 27 -5.95 -6.65 -10.39
N LYS A 28 -5.54 -5.75 -9.48
CA LYS A 28 -4.35 -4.90 -9.65
C LYS A 28 -3.12 -5.46 -8.96
N VAL A 29 -3.26 -6.57 -8.23
CA VAL A 29 -2.11 -7.28 -7.66
C VAL A 29 -1.44 -8.10 -8.76
N PRO A 30 -0.11 -8.03 -8.92
CA PRO A 30 0.61 -8.88 -9.86
C PRO A 30 0.33 -10.37 -9.66
N ASP A 31 0.14 -11.10 -10.77
CA ASP A 31 -0.26 -12.52 -10.74
C ASP A 31 0.71 -13.43 -9.96
N ASN A 32 2.01 -13.12 -10.01
CA ASN A 32 3.02 -13.84 -9.25
C ASN A 32 2.80 -13.70 -7.74
N LEU A 33 2.46 -12.50 -7.27
CA LEU A 33 2.19 -12.24 -5.86
C LEU A 33 0.88 -12.91 -5.41
N MET A 34 -0.16 -12.87 -6.25
CA MET A 34 -1.41 -13.60 -5.98
C MET A 34 -1.22 -15.11 -5.94
N THR A 35 -0.31 -15.65 -6.74
CA THR A 35 0.04 -17.08 -6.70
C THR A 35 0.69 -17.44 -5.37
N ILE A 36 1.70 -16.66 -4.96
CA ILE A 36 2.39 -16.86 -3.68
C ILE A 36 1.41 -16.73 -2.50
N ALA A 37 0.52 -15.75 -2.53
CA ALA A 37 -0.50 -15.57 -1.49
C ALA A 37 -1.39 -16.80 -1.33
N ARG A 38 -1.88 -17.37 -2.43
CA ARG A 38 -2.71 -18.60 -2.42
C ARG A 38 -1.95 -19.84 -1.96
N GLU A 39 -0.67 -19.93 -2.29
CA GLU A 39 0.19 -21.04 -1.83
C GLU A 39 0.48 -20.96 -0.33
N LYS A 40 0.73 -19.76 0.19
CA LYS A 40 1.08 -19.54 1.60
C LYS A 40 -0.13 -19.53 2.53
N LEU A 41 -1.28 -19.09 2.04
CA LEU A 41 -2.54 -19.05 2.76
C LEU A 41 -3.62 -19.84 1.98
N PRO A 42 -3.49 -21.18 1.92
CA PRO A 42 -4.48 -22.00 1.26
C PRO A 42 -5.84 -21.88 1.96
N GLY A 43 -6.92 -21.83 1.19
CA GLY A 43 -8.28 -21.71 1.71
C GLY A 43 -8.69 -20.28 2.09
N VAL A 44 -7.81 -19.29 1.95
CA VAL A 44 -8.17 -17.88 2.08
C VAL A 44 -8.77 -17.35 0.78
N THR A 45 -9.93 -16.72 0.88
CA THR A 45 -10.53 -15.95 -0.21
C THR A 45 -10.05 -14.51 -0.10
N PHE A 46 -9.14 -14.11 -0.98
CA PHE A 46 -8.62 -12.74 -1.05
C PHE A 46 -9.56 -11.81 -1.82
N ASP A 47 -9.82 -10.64 -1.26
CA ASP A 47 -10.75 -9.65 -1.83
C ASP A 47 -10.20 -8.21 -1.86
N GLN A 48 -9.13 -7.94 -1.13
CA GLN A 48 -8.56 -6.61 -0.96
C GLN A 48 -7.03 -6.66 -1.04
N ALA A 49 -6.44 -5.55 -1.46
CA ALA A 49 -5.00 -5.36 -1.38
C ALA A 49 -4.63 -3.91 -1.06
N VAL A 50 -3.48 -3.71 -0.44
CA VAL A 50 -2.89 -2.40 -0.19
C VAL A 50 -1.47 -2.40 -0.73
N ARG A 51 -1.14 -1.38 -1.53
CA ARG A 51 0.25 -1.09 -1.89
C ARG A 51 0.80 -0.07 -0.93
N LYS A 52 1.71 -0.50 -0.07
CA LYS A 52 2.39 0.38 0.87
C LYS A 52 3.35 1.32 0.15
N SER A 53 3.72 2.40 0.82
CA SER A 53 4.59 3.45 0.29
C SER A 53 5.99 2.97 -0.12
N ASN A 54 6.45 1.86 0.48
CA ASN A 54 7.70 1.18 0.17
C ASN A 54 7.57 0.13 -0.96
N GLY A 55 6.39 0.00 -1.57
CA GLY A 55 6.11 -0.93 -2.64
C GLY A 55 5.70 -2.34 -2.19
N ILE A 56 5.66 -2.63 -0.89
CA ILE A 56 5.12 -3.89 -0.37
C ILE A 56 3.63 -4.00 -0.70
N TYR A 57 3.20 -5.20 -1.07
CA TYR A 57 1.81 -5.56 -1.28
C TYR A 57 1.30 -6.32 -0.06
N GLU A 58 0.32 -5.74 0.62
CA GLU A 58 -0.46 -6.41 1.65
C GLU A 58 -1.72 -6.97 0.99
N ILE A 59 -1.89 -8.29 1.00
CA ILE A 59 -2.99 -9.00 0.35
C ILE A 59 -3.88 -9.58 1.44
N ILE A 60 -5.15 -9.18 1.43
CA ILE A 60 -6.08 -9.37 2.55
C ILE A 60 -7.24 -10.27 2.09
N GLY A 61 -7.62 -11.20 2.94
CA GLY A 61 -8.73 -12.10 2.69
C GLY A 61 -9.33 -12.71 3.95
N LYS A 62 -10.26 -13.65 3.76
CA LYS A 62 -10.89 -14.40 4.86
C LYS A 62 -10.73 -15.90 4.66
N ASP A 63 -10.42 -16.62 5.73
CA ASP A 63 -10.45 -18.08 5.73
C ASP A 63 -11.88 -18.63 5.74
N GLU A 64 -12.02 -19.96 5.67
CA GLU A 64 -13.32 -20.65 5.70
C GLU A 64 -14.14 -20.38 6.98
N ARG A 65 -13.49 -19.92 8.05
CA ARG A 65 -14.12 -19.56 9.34
C ARG A 65 -14.47 -18.08 9.41
N GLY A 66 -14.20 -17.32 8.34
CA GLY A 66 -14.40 -15.88 8.27
C GLY A 66 -13.34 -15.07 9.00
N LYS A 67 -12.24 -15.68 9.48
CA LYS A 67 -11.14 -14.96 10.11
C LYS A 67 -10.36 -14.22 9.03
N VAL A 68 -10.05 -12.95 9.28
CA VAL A 68 -9.18 -12.16 8.40
C VAL A 68 -7.77 -12.75 8.44
N ARG A 69 -7.18 -12.90 7.26
CA ARG A 69 -5.82 -13.36 7.02
C ARG A 69 -5.14 -12.39 6.07
N GLU A 70 -3.89 -12.09 6.35
CA GLU A 70 -3.12 -11.10 5.61
C GLU A 70 -1.74 -11.67 5.26
N ILE A 71 -1.22 -11.30 4.09
CA ILE A 71 0.15 -11.61 3.69
C ILE A 71 0.79 -10.38 3.06
N GLU A 72 1.96 -10.02 3.55
CA GLU A 72 2.79 -8.96 3.00
C GLU A 72 3.89 -9.54 2.13
N LEU A 73 3.94 -9.08 0.88
CA LEU A 73 4.91 -9.51 -0.11
C LEU A 73 5.72 -8.33 -0.63
N SER A 74 7.03 -8.52 -0.75
CA SER A 74 7.90 -7.61 -1.50
C SER A 74 7.49 -7.58 -2.98
N PRO A 75 7.86 -6.54 -3.76
CA PRO A 75 7.65 -6.54 -5.21
C PRO A 75 8.25 -7.75 -5.94
N GLY A 76 9.30 -8.37 -5.36
CA GLY A 76 9.96 -9.55 -5.90
C GLY A 76 9.27 -10.88 -5.53
N GLY A 77 8.31 -10.86 -4.61
CA GLY A 77 7.62 -12.05 -4.12
C GLY A 77 8.16 -12.64 -2.82
N ASP A 78 9.07 -11.96 -2.13
CA ASP A 78 9.52 -12.41 -0.81
C ASP A 78 8.41 -12.17 0.22
N VAL A 79 8.18 -13.17 1.08
CA VAL A 79 7.26 -13.04 2.20
C VAL A 79 7.89 -12.17 3.28
N VAL A 80 7.25 -11.05 3.57
CA VAL A 80 7.65 -10.13 4.65
C VAL A 80 6.94 -10.54 5.94
N GLU A 81 5.63 -10.76 5.87
CA GLU A 81 4.79 -11.07 7.04
C GLU A 81 3.54 -11.88 6.65
N ILE A 82 3.02 -12.68 7.59
CA ILE A 82 1.75 -13.41 7.46
C ILE A 82 1.01 -13.30 8.80
N GLU A 83 -0.21 -12.76 8.79
CA GLU A 83 -1.03 -12.56 9.99
C GLU A 83 -2.27 -13.44 10.05
#